data_AF-A0A0N5A9Q3-F1
#
_entry.id   AF-A0A0N5A9Q3-F1
#
_cell.length_a   1.000
_cell.length_b   1.000
_cell.length_c   1.000
_cell.angle_alpha   90.00
_cell.angle_beta   90.00
_cell.angle_gamma   90.00
#
_symmetry.space_group_name_H-M   'P 1'
#
loop_
_entity.id
_entity.type
_entity.pdbx_description
1 polymer ?
#
loop_
_entity_poly.entity_id
_entity_poly.type
_entity_poly.pdbx_seq_one_letter_code
_entity_poly.pdbx_strand_id
1 'polypeptide(L)'
;MSPIYEAAWSELQNVYYAPRNFTKLCDTEDVNPYSVRTVACQSVCIRMTEILVIGGLRIKTNIRGCMDNILKGGFNKTVVTRHRWYQRDSCNQYQKRVLFQLPAERSDDSLISLCVCYNDFCNGATSGSRREQLNLNILVILYSIIVLMLIYR
;
A
#
# COMPACT_ATOMS: atom_id res chain seq x y z
N MET A 1 -5.65 -11.40 1.52
CA MET A 1 -5.27 -10.93 2.87
C MET A 1 -4.25 -11.89 3.45
N SER A 2 -3.47 -11.49 4.46
CA SER A 2 -2.59 -12.40 5.21
C SER A 2 -3.38 -13.48 5.95
N PRO A 3 -2.80 -14.67 6.21
CA PRO A 3 -3.50 -15.77 6.88
C PRO A 3 -3.97 -15.46 8.30
N ILE A 4 -3.31 -14.53 9.01
CA ILE A 4 -3.71 -14.18 10.37
C ILE A 4 -5.14 -13.63 10.45
N TYR A 5 -5.61 -12.96 9.40
CA TYR A 5 -6.96 -12.41 9.34
C TYR A 5 -8.02 -13.49 9.13
N GLU A 6 -7.63 -14.67 8.62
CA GLU A 6 -8.51 -15.83 8.50
C GLU A 6 -8.88 -16.38 9.88
N ALA A 7 -7.89 -16.48 10.76
CA ALA A 7 -8.09 -16.98 12.12
C ALA A 7 -9.05 -16.10 12.95
N ALA A 8 -9.12 -14.80 12.65
CA ALA A 8 -10.02 -13.84 13.30
C ALA A 8 -11.24 -13.46 12.43
N TRP A 9 -11.52 -14.21 11.35
CA TRP A 9 -12.48 -13.79 10.34
C TRP A 9 -13.92 -13.64 10.86
N SER A 10 -14.32 -14.46 11.84
CA SER A 10 -15.67 -14.41 12.45
C SER A 10 -16.01 -13.03 13.01
N GLU A 11 -15.01 -12.31 13.53
CA GLU A 11 -15.15 -10.96 14.09
C GLU A 11 -14.99 -9.88 13.00
N LEU A 12 -14.09 -10.12 12.05
CA LEU A 12 -13.70 -9.16 11.02
C LEU A 12 -14.69 -9.07 9.85
N GLN A 13 -15.51 -10.10 9.64
CA GLN A 13 -16.47 -10.15 8.54
C GLN A 13 -17.50 -9.01 8.55
N ASN A 14 -17.72 -8.34 9.69
CA ASN A 14 -18.62 -7.18 9.77
C ASN A 14 -17.96 -5.89 9.26
N VAL A 15 -16.64 -5.84 9.21
CA VAL A 15 -15.86 -4.66 8.80
C VAL A 15 -15.38 -4.79 7.36
N TYR A 16 -14.87 -5.98 6.99
CA TYR A 16 -14.26 -6.23 5.69
C TYR A 16 -15.15 -7.07 4.77
N TYR A 17 -15.00 -6.88 3.46
CA TYR A 17 -15.47 -7.85 2.49
C TYR A 17 -14.54 -9.08 2.47
N ALA A 18 -15.11 -10.27 2.25
CA ALA A 18 -14.35 -11.51 2.21
C ALA A 18 -13.28 -11.44 1.11
N PRO A 19 -12.01 -11.73 1.43
CA PRO A 19 -10.98 -11.74 0.42
C PRO A 19 -11.15 -12.95 -0.50
N ARG A 20 -10.60 -12.86 -1.71
CA ARG A 20 -10.55 -14.00 -2.64
C ARG A 20 -9.69 -15.15 -2.12
N ASN A 21 -8.66 -14.83 -1.33
CA ASN A 21 -7.79 -15.81 -0.71
C ASN A 21 -7.08 -15.21 0.53
N PHE A 22 -6.87 -16.05 1.53
CA PHE A 22 -5.94 -15.81 2.64
C PHE A 22 -4.62 -16.52 2.31
N THR A 23 -3.53 -15.77 2.16
CA THR A 23 -2.26 -16.36 1.71
C THR A 23 -1.06 -15.62 2.28
N LYS A 24 -0.05 -16.39 2.68
CA LYS A 24 1.24 -15.88 3.15
C LYS A 24 1.99 -15.11 2.07
N LEU A 25 1.70 -15.39 0.79
CA LEU A 25 2.25 -14.63 -0.33
C LEU A 25 1.81 -13.15 -0.31
N CYS A 26 0.76 -12.80 0.44
CA CYS A 26 0.34 -11.41 0.63
C CYS A 26 1.28 -10.63 1.57
N ASP A 27 2.07 -11.32 2.40
CA ASP A 27 2.94 -10.72 3.41
C ASP A 27 4.22 -10.11 2.80
N THR A 28 4.59 -10.52 1.58
CA THR A 28 5.75 -9.98 0.88
C THR A 28 5.47 -8.56 0.36
N GLU A 29 6.53 -7.76 0.24
CA GLU A 29 6.43 -6.42 -0.35
C GLU A 29 6.17 -6.52 -1.85
N ASP A 30 6.94 -7.37 -2.52
CA ASP A 30 6.81 -7.72 -3.92
C ASP A 30 5.96 -8.97 -4.06
N VAL A 31 4.69 -8.77 -4.40
CA VAL A 31 3.75 -9.86 -4.66
C VAL A 31 3.73 -10.10 -6.15
N ASN A 32 4.10 -11.32 -6.58
CA ASN A 32 3.96 -11.73 -7.97
C ASN A 32 2.45 -11.83 -8.30
N PRO A 33 1.94 -11.09 -9.31
CA PRO A 33 0.52 -11.14 -9.70
C PRO A 33 0.03 -12.53 -10.07
N TYR A 34 0.92 -13.42 -10.53
CA TYR A 34 0.59 -14.80 -10.90
C TYR A 34 0.49 -15.74 -9.69
N SER A 35 1.05 -15.37 -8.53
CA SER A 35 1.08 -16.23 -7.33
C SER A 35 -0.07 -15.95 -6.37
N VAL A 36 -0.80 -14.84 -6.55
CA VAL A 36 -1.97 -14.47 -5.74
C VAL A 36 -3.18 -14.24 -6.63
N ARG A 37 -4.39 -14.46 -6.09
CA ARG A 37 -5.61 -14.08 -6.81
C ARG A 37 -5.74 -12.56 -6.85
N THR A 38 -5.84 -12.02 -8.04
CA THR A 38 -5.93 -10.58 -8.30
C THR A 38 -7.38 -10.20 -8.65
N VAL A 39 -7.72 -8.92 -8.51
CA VAL A 39 -9.01 -8.36 -8.89
C VAL A 39 -8.76 -7.08 -9.67
N ALA A 40 -9.51 -6.87 -10.75
CA ALA A 40 -9.47 -5.60 -11.48
C ALA A 40 -10.26 -4.55 -10.71
N CYS A 41 -9.58 -3.50 -10.24
CA CYS A 41 -10.22 -2.41 -9.52
C CYS A 41 -10.74 -1.34 -10.50
N GLN A 42 -12.02 -0.98 -10.37
CA GLN A 42 -12.55 0.23 -11.02
C GLN A 42 -12.13 1.50 -10.28
N SER A 43 -11.85 1.36 -8.97
CA SER A 43 -11.29 2.37 -8.10
C SER A 43 -9.77 2.22 -7.95
N VAL A 44 -9.15 3.06 -7.13
CA VAL A 44 -7.71 2.93 -6.79
C VAL A 44 -7.43 1.67 -5.97
N CYS A 45 -6.25 1.09 -6.19
CA CYS A 45 -5.75 -0.04 -5.43
C CYS A 45 -5.26 0.43 -4.05
N ILE A 46 -5.41 -0.43 -3.04
CA ILE A 46 -4.97 -0.18 -1.67
C ILE A 46 -4.14 -1.34 -1.14
N ARG A 47 -3.08 -0.99 -0.40
CA ARG A 47 -2.35 -1.87 0.50
C ARG A 47 -2.36 -1.30 1.91
N MET A 48 -2.98 -2.01 2.84
CA MET A 48 -2.91 -1.72 4.27
C MET A 48 -1.93 -2.70 4.93
N THR A 49 -1.03 -2.17 5.76
CA THR A 49 -0.03 -2.94 6.49
C THR A 49 -0.18 -2.67 7.98
N GLU A 50 -0.33 -3.75 8.74
CA GLU A 50 -0.40 -3.73 10.20
C GLU A 50 0.76 -4.53 10.79
N ILE A 51 1.29 -4.06 11.91
CA ILE A 51 2.26 -4.79 12.73
C ILE A 51 1.55 -5.25 13.99
N LEU A 52 1.34 -6.55 14.11
CA LEU A 52 0.72 -7.17 15.27
C LEU A 52 1.81 -7.63 16.24
N VAL A 53 1.56 -7.53 17.54
CA VAL A 53 2.48 -7.99 18.59
C VAL A 53 1.83 -9.14 19.33
N ILE A 54 2.34 -10.36 19.14
CA ILE A 54 1.81 -11.58 19.76
C ILE A 54 2.95 -12.27 20.51
N GLY A 55 2.82 -12.39 21.83
CA GLY A 55 3.87 -13.01 22.66
C GLY A 55 5.24 -12.32 22.56
N GLY A 56 5.27 -11.01 22.29
CA GLY A 56 6.49 -10.23 22.08
C GLY A 56 7.05 -10.26 20.64
N LEU A 57 6.51 -11.11 19.76
CA LEU A 57 6.90 -11.18 18.36
C LEU A 57 6.13 -10.16 17.52
N ARG A 58 6.84 -9.41 16.67
CA ARG A 58 6.25 -8.46 15.73
C ARG A 58 5.99 -9.13 14.39
N ILE A 59 4.72 -9.25 14.01
CA ILE A 59 4.27 -9.89 12.77
C ILE A 59 3.73 -8.81 11.85
N LYS A 60 4.38 -8.59 10.71
CA LYS A 60 3.91 -7.69 9.65
C LYS A 60 2.89 -8.43 8.79
N THR A 61 1.74 -7.80 8.58
CA THR A 61 0.61 -8.39 7.87
C THR A 61 0.01 -7.37 6.93
N ASN A 62 -0.54 -7.84 5.81
CA ASN A 62 -1.04 -7.01 4.74
C ASN A 62 -2.46 -7.38 4.33
N ILE A 63 -3.24 -6.35 4.05
CA ILE A 63 -4.54 -6.42 3.38
C ILE A 63 -4.40 -5.66 2.07
N ARG A 64 -4.78 -6.28 0.96
CA ARG A 64 -4.71 -5.70 -0.39
C ARG A 64 -6.08 -5.83 -1.05
N GLY A 65 -6.49 -4.81 -1.80
CA GLY A 65 -7.78 -4.79 -2.47
C GLY A 65 -8.09 -3.46 -3.15
N CYS A 66 -9.33 -3.30 -3.59
CA CYS A 66 -9.83 -2.08 -4.19
C CYS A 66 -10.43 -1.16 -3.12
N MET A 67 -10.28 0.16 -3.28
CA MET A 67 -10.79 1.18 -2.35
C MET A 67 -12.28 1.01 -2.01
N ASP A 68 -13.09 0.65 -2.99
CA ASP A 68 -14.53 0.47 -2.92
C ASP A 68 -14.98 -0.93 -2.44
N ASN A 69 -14.08 -1.92 -2.46
CA ASN A 69 -14.42 -3.32 -2.16
C ASN A 69 -13.46 -3.96 -1.14
N ILE A 70 -13.11 -3.19 -0.10
CA ILE A 70 -12.25 -3.65 0.99
C ILE A 70 -12.93 -3.49 2.34
N LEU A 71 -13.59 -2.35 2.59
CA LEU A 71 -14.35 -2.06 3.81
C LEU A 71 -15.83 -1.93 3.50
N LYS A 72 -16.69 -2.59 4.29
CA LYS A 72 -18.15 -2.47 4.18
C LYS A 72 -18.66 -1.08 4.55
N GLY A 73 -18.04 -0.44 5.56
CA GLY A 73 -18.38 0.91 6.02
C GLY A 73 -17.67 2.03 5.25
N GLY A 74 -16.78 1.70 4.32
CA GLY A 74 -15.93 2.66 3.63
C GLY A 74 -14.90 3.36 4.55
N PHE A 75 -14.04 4.16 3.93
CA PHE A 75 -13.05 4.98 4.64
C PHE A 75 -13.63 6.35 5.02
N ASN A 76 -13.02 6.97 6.04
CA ASN A 76 -13.34 8.34 6.41
C ASN A 76 -13.09 9.32 5.24
N LYS A 77 -14.17 9.89 4.69
CA LYS A 77 -14.14 10.77 3.51
C LYS A 77 -13.19 11.96 3.68
N THR A 78 -13.10 12.53 4.88
CA THR A 78 -12.19 13.65 5.17
C THR A 78 -10.74 13.25 4.95
N VAL A 79 -10.35 12.04 5.38
CA VAL A 79 -9.00 11.51 5.17
C VAL A 79 -8.74 11.30 3.68
N VAL A 80 -9.68 10.68 2.98
CA VAL A 80 -9.60 10.37 1.54
C VAL A 80 -9.40 11.64 0.71
N THR A 81 -10.23 12.66 0.95
CA THR A 81 -10.17 13.94 0.22
C THR A 81 -8.91 14.73 0.59
N ARG A 82 -8.57 14.85 1.88
CA ARG A 82 -7.39 15.59 2.34
C ARG A 82 -6.10 15.04 1.75
N HIS A 83 -5.97 13.71 1.71
CA HIS A 83 -4.77 13.03 1.21
C HIS A 83 -4.83 12.71 -0.28
N ARG A 84 -5.90 13.13 -0.97
CA ARG A 84 -6.01 13.07 -2.43
C ARG A 84 -5.80 11.66 -2.99
N TRP A 85 -6.38 10.66 -2.34
CA TRP A 85 -6.20 9.24 -2.70
C TRP A 85 -6.58 8.93 -4.15
N TYR A 86 -7.58 9.64 -4.69
CA TYR A 86 -8.00 9.54 -6.10
C TYR A 86 -7.24 10.49 -7.03
N GLN A 87 -6.05 10.96 -6.68
CA GLN A 87 -5.28 11.86 -7.56
C GLN A 87 -3.81 11.45 -7.68
N ARG A 88 -3.26 10.81 -6.65
CA ARG A 88 -1.86 10.39 -6.66
C ARG A 88 -1.62 9.17 -5.79
N ASP A 89 -0.59 8.42 -6.15
CA ASP A 89 -0.04 7.39 -5.28
C ASP A 89 0.46 8.03 -3.97
N SER A 90 0.12 7.41 -2.84
CA SER A 90 0.54 7.90 -1.53
C SER A 90 0.56 6.81 -0.49
N CYS A 91 1.53 6.86 0.43
CA CYS A 91 1.62 5.98 1.58
C CYS A 91 1.74 6.80 2.84
N ASN A 92 0.81 6.64 3.77
CA ASN A 92 0.83 7.35 5.04
C ASN A 92 0.39 6.41 6.17
N GLN A 93 0.79 6.75 7.39
CA GLN A 93 0.29 6.10 8.59
C GLN A 93 -0.94 6.84 9.11
N TYR A 94 -1.97 6.09 9.47
CA TYR A 94 -3.21 6.62 10.01
C TYR A 94 -3.54 5.93 11.32
N GLN A 95 -4.21 6.66 12.23
CA GLN A 95 -4.85 6.05 13.39
C GLN A 95 -6.06 5.25 12.94
N LYS A 96 -6.16 3.98 13.34
CA LYS A 96 -7.25 3.07 12.94
C LYS A 96 -8.63 3.65 13.26
N ARG A 97 -8.79 4.27 14.43
CA ARG A 97 -10.04 4.93 14.85
C ARG A 97 -10.53 5.97 13.86
N VAL A 98 -9.63 6.80 13.33
CA VAL A 98 -9.96 7.87 12.39
C VAL A 98 -10.23 7.30 11.02
N LEU A 99 -9.41 6.34 10.59
CA LEU A 99 -9.46 5.74 9.26
C LEU A 99 -10.76 4.95 9.03
N PHE A 100 -11.09 4.09 9.99
CA PHE A 100 -12.23 3.17 9.95
C PHE A 100 -13.49 3.74 10.60
N GLN A 101 -13.45 4.96 11.13
CA GLN A 101 -14.59 5.62 11.79
C GLN A 101 -15.15 4.79 12.96
N LEU A 102 -14.26 4.17 13.74
CA LEU A 102 -14.66 3.29 14.85
C LEU A 102 -15.17 4.15 16.03
N PRO A 103 -16.23 3.70 16.75
CA PRO A 103 -16.66 4.33 17.99
C PRO A 103 -15.56 4.19 19.06
N ALA A 104 -15.44 5.18 19.94
CA ALA A 104 -14.37 5.28 20.94
C ALA A 104 -14.26 4.03 21.84
N GLU A 105 -15.39 3.39 22.13
CA GLU A 105 -15.49 2.17 22.96
C GLU A 105 -14.85 0.93 22.31
N ARG A 106 -14.71 0.92 20.99
CA ARG A 106 -14.11 -0.21 20.22
C ARG A 106 -12.79 0.15 19.57
N SER A 107 -12.31 1.38 19.76
CA SER A 107 -11.17 1.90 19.02
C SER A 107 -9.89 1.83 19.83
N ASP A 108 -8.92 1.05 19.35
CA ASP A 108 -7.53 1.17 19.76
C ASP A 108 -6.87 2.36 19.02
N ASP A 109 -5.94 3.05 19.69
CA ASP A 109 -5.13 4.15 19.14
C ASP A 109 -3.97 3.64 18.27
N SER A 110 -3.97 2.36 17.92
CA SER A 110 -2.97 1.78 17.04
C SER A 110 -2.97 2.39 15.63
N LEU A 111 -1.79 2.34 15.03
CA LEU A 111 -1.53 2.87 13.71
C LEU A 111 -1.59 1.76 12.66
N ILE A 112 -2.02 2.14 11.46
CA ILE A 112 -1.99 1.32 10.26
C ILE A 112 -1.32 2.10 9.13
N SER A 113 -0.43 1.44 8.39
CA SER A 113 0.14 2.04 7.17
C SER A 113 -0.80 1.75 6.01
N LEU A 114 -1.19 2.77 5.26
CA LEU A 114 -2.05 2.62 4.09
C LEU A 114 -1.40 3.30 2.88
N CYS A 115 -1.22 2.50 1.83
CA CYS A 115 -0.77 2.91 0.53
C CYS A 115 -1.92 2.86 -0.47
N VAL A 116 -2.07 3.92 -1.27
CA VAL A 116 -2.98 4.01 -2.41
C VAL A 116 -2.16 4.13 -3.67
N CYS A 117 -2.57 3.44 -4.74
CA CYS A 117 -1.91 3.52 -6.02
C CYS A 117 -2.86 3.23 -7.19
N TYR A 118 -2.48 3.67 -8.40
CA TYR A 118 -3.18 3.33 -9.64
C TYR A 118 -2.68 2.07 -10.32
N ASN A 119 -1.47 1.64 -9.98
CA ASN A 119 -0.80 0.53 -10.63
C ASN A 119 -0.85 -0.74 -9.77
N ASP A 120 -0.30 -1.83 -10.29
CA ASP A 120 -0.47 -3.16 -9.72
C ASP A 120 -0.03 -3.29 -8.24
N PHE A 121 -1.02 -3.67 -7.39
CA PHE A 121 -0.90 -4.07 -5.98
C PHE A 121 -0.28 -3.08 -5.00
N CYS A 122 0.06 -1.86 -5.41
CA CYS A 122 0.82 -0.90 -4.61
C CYS A 122 2.12 -1.47 -4.06
N ASN A 123 2.75 -2.40 -4.79
CA ASN A 123 3.99 -3.06 -4.36
C ASN A 123 5.15 -2.07 -4.21
N GLY A 124 5.32 -1.19 -5.20
CA GLY A 124 6.38 -0.17 -5.23
C GLY A 124 6.10 1.12 -4.47
N ALA A 125 4.88 1.29 -3.93
CA ALA A 125 4.55 2.45 -3.12
C ALA A 125 5.19 2.27 -1.73
N THR A 126 6.47 2.61 -1.62
CA THR A 126 7.15 2.78 -0.34
C THR A 126 6.85 4.18 0.18
N SER A 127 6.83 4.35 1.51
CA SER A 127 6.68 5.65 2.18
C SER A 127 7.84 6.56 1.80
N GLY A 128 7.74 7.22 0.65
CA GLY A 128 8.83 7.91 -0.01
C GLY A 128 8.94 7.43 -1.44
N SER A 129 8.32 8.18 -2.35
CA SER A 129 8.59 8.10 -3.77
C SER A 129 10.10 8.11 -4.02
N ARG A 130 10.73 6.94 -4.22
CA ARG A 130 11.94 6.88 -5.04
C ARG A 130 11.48 7.17 -6.46
N ARG A 131 11.38 8.46 -6.78
CA ARG A 131 11.65 8.86 -8.16
C ARG A 131 13.04 8.29 -8.44
N GLU A 132 13.13 7.32 -9.35
CA GLU A 132 14.40 7.08 -10.02
C GLU A 132 14.73 8.39 -10.74
N GLN A 133 15.53 9.20 -10.07
CA GLN A 133 16.05 10.43 -10.63
C GLN A 133 17.10 9.96 -11.63
N LEU A 134 16.66 9.72 -12.87
CA LEU A 134 17.58 9.54 -14.00
C LEU A 134 18.58 10.70 -13.92
N ASN A 135 19.83 10.38 -13.57
CA ASN A 135 20.88 11.36 -13.40
C ASN A 135 21.25 11.92 -14.77
N LEU A 136 20.53 12.96 -15.21
CA LEU A 136 20.82 13.74 -16.43
C LEU A 136 22.28 14.20 -16.48
N ASN A 137 22.93 14.37 -15.32
CA ASN A 137 24.34 14.69 -15.20
C ASN A 137 25.26 13.67 -15.89
N ILE A 138 24.91 12.37 -15.90
CA ILE A 138 25.74 11.34 -16.56
C ILE A 138 25.69 11.51 -18.08
N LEU A 139 24.51 11.83 -18.65
CA LEU A 139 24.35 12.07 -20.08
C LEU A 139 25.10 13.33 -20.54
N VAL A 140 25.07 14.40 -19.73
CA VAL A 140 25.81 15.64 -20.04
C VAL A 140 27.33 15.42 -19.99
N ILE A 141 27.82 14.66 -19.00
CA ILE A 141 29.26 14.33 -18.91
C ILE A 141 29.70 13.49 -20.11
N LEU A 142 28.94 12.44 -20.47
CA LEU A 142 29.25 11.64 -21.65
C LEU A 142 29.24 12.46 -22.95
N TYR A 143 28.28 13.38 -23.10
CA TYR A 143 28.24 14.29 -24.24
C TYR A 143 29.46 15.22 -24.29
N SER A 144 29.86 15.79 -23.15
CA SER A 144 31.04 16.66 -23.08
C SER A 144 32.35 15.93 -23.41
N ILE A 145 32.49 14.66 -23.00
CA ILE A 145 33.65 13.83 -23.34
C ILE A 145 33.69 13.54 -24.84
N ILE A 146 32.56 13.22 -25.46
CA ILE A 146 32.48 13.00 -26.92
C ILE A 146 32.87 14.26 -27.68
N VAL A 147 32.38 15.44 -27.27
CA VAL A 147 32.73 16.71 -27.91
C VAL A 147 34.23 17.02 -27.75
N LEU A 148 34.81 16.80 -26.56
CA LEU A 148 36.25 16.99 -26.33
C LEU A 148 37.10 16.05 -27.21
N MET A 149 36.68 14.79 -27.37
CA MET A 149 37.36 13.81 -28.24
C MET A 149 37.28 14.17 -29.73
N LEU A 150 36.23 14.87 -30.16
CA LEU A 150 36.09 15.37 -31.52
C LEU A 150 36.90 16.66 -31.79
N ILE A 151 37.15 17.47 -30.77
CA ILE A 151 37.93 18.72 -30.87
C ILE A 151 39.45 18.44 -30.81
N TYR A 152 39.88 17.42 -30.06
CA TYR A 152 41.29 17.05 -29.88
C TYR A 152 41.84 16.05 -30.91
N ARG A 153 41.08 15.77 -31.97
CA ARG A 153 41.50 14.96 -33.12
C ARG A 153 41.75 15.84 -34.33
#